data_AF-A0A7V8RYV6-F1
#
_entry.id   AF-A0A7V8RYV6-F1
#
_cell.length_a   1.000
_cell.length_b   1.000
_cell.length_c   1.000
_cell.angle_alpha   90.00
_cell.angle_beta   90.00
_cell.angle_gamma   90.00
#
_symmetry.space_group_name_H-M   'P 1'
#
loop_
_entity.id
_entity.type
_entity.pdbx_description
1 polymer ?
#
loop_
_entity_poly.entity_id
_entity_poly.type
_entity_poly.pdbx_seq_one_letter_code
_entity_poly.pdbx_strand_id
1 'polypeptide(L)'
;MDAEKARTRFAELRGQRDVSPADLDEVWAALDTVHSEDMLGNWRGDEFHTGHKMNGQLAAARWYGKIFTSVNDVEPIVCYDDDGKLFSNNELSLGGATLWQIEFRGEVTATMVYNGQPIFDHFKWVDADTLMGIMNGKRQRESDSYLYFLLERDR
;
A
#
# COMPACT_ATOMS: atom_id res chain seq x y z
N MET A 1 -2.66 10.43 18.57
CA MET A 1 -1.31 10.91 18.23
C MET A 1 -1.46 12.08 17.25
N ASP A 2 -0.54 13.05 17.21
CA ASP A 2 -0.55 14.09 16.17
C ASP A 2 0.28 13.63 14.94
N ALA A 3 0.13 14.31 13.81
CA ALA A 3 0.73 13.88 12.54
C ALA A 3 2.27 13.82 12.57
N GLU A 4 2.93 14.74 13.29
CA GLU A 4 4.40 14.76 13.41
C GLU A 4 4.93 13.54 14.19
N LYS A 5 4.28 13.21 15.31
CA LYS A 5 4.58 11.98 16.05
C LYS A 5 4.27 10.73 15.24
N ALA A 6 3.19 10.74 14.45
CA ALA A 6 2.84 9.62 13.58
C ALA A 6 3.93 9.35 12.53
N ARG A 7 4.47 10.41 11.91
CA ARG A 7 5.61 10.31 10.97
C ARG A 7 6.86 9.76 11.64
N THR A 8 7.19 10.28 12.83
CA THR A 8 8.34 9.80 13.62
C THR A 8 8.18 8.32 13.95
N ARG A 9 6.99 7.93 14.45
CA ARG A 9 6.67 6.54 14.79
C ARG A 9 6.71 5.63 13.57
N PHE A 10 6.18 6.06 12.42
CA PHE A 10 6.26 5.32 11.16
C PHE A 10 7.71 5.03 10.76
N ALA A 11 8.59 6.03 10.83
CA ALA A 11 10.01 5.86 10.51
C ALA A 11 10.71 4.87 11.46
N GLU A 12 10.40 4.91 12.76
CA GLU A 12 10.91 3.94 13.74
C GLU A 12 10.44 2.51 13.44
N LEU A 13 9.16 2.33 13.10
CA LEU A 13 8.58 1.03 12.79
C LEU A 13 9.17 0.44 11.52
N ARG A 14 9.43 1.27 10.50
CA ARG A 14 10.04 0.84 9.24
C ARG A 14 11.43 0.25 9.43
N GLY A 15 12.17 0.69 10.46
CA GLY A 15 13.49 0.13 10.80
C GLY A 15 13.44 -1.21 11.54
N GLN A 16 12.26 -1.73 11.88
CA GLN A 16 12.10 -2.96 12.66
C GLN A 16 11.83 -4.17 11.77
N ARG A 17 12.34 -5.32 12.20
CA ARG A 17 12.13 -6.59 11.51
C ARG A 17 10.70 -7.11 11.67
N ASP A 18 10.11 -6.93 12.84
CA ASP A 18 8.77 -7.42 13.19
C ASP A 18 8.00 -6.25 13.81
N VAL A 19 6.81 -5.96 13.30
CA VAL A 19 6.00 -4.80 13.68
C VAL A 19 4.61 -5.24 14.11
N SER A 20 4.09 -4.62 15.18
CA SER A 20 2.72 -4.86 15.64
C SER A 20 1.70 -4.19 14.71
N PRO A 21 0.63 -4.89 14.27
CA PRO A 21 -0.50 -4.25 13.60
C PRO A 21 -1.11 -3.08 14.40
N ALA A 22 -1.14 -3.18 15.73
CA ALA A 22 -1.70 -2.13 16.58
C ALA A 22 -0.89 -0.82 16.53
N ASP A 23 0.44 -0.92 16.48
CA ASP A 23 1.32 0.25 16.32
C ASP A 23 1.06 0.95 14.97
N LEU A 24 0.87 0.16 13.91
CA LEU A 24 0.56 0.68 12.57
C LEU A 24 -0.85 1.29 12.51
N ASP A 25 -1.81 0.72 13.23
CA ASP A 25 -3.16 1.29 13.34
C ASP A 25 -3.17 2.64 14.05
N GLU A 26 -2.36 2.80 15.11
CA GLU A 26 -2.19 4.09 15.79
C GLU A 26 -1.55 5.15 14.89
N VAL A 27 -0.57 4.75 14.06
CA VAL A 27 0.03 5.63 13.04
C VAL A 27 -1.04 6.01 12.02
N TRP A 28 -1.72 5.04 11.40
CA TRP A 28 -2.75 5.26 10.40
C TRP A 28 -3.83 6.25 10.84
N ALA A 29 -4.32 6.11 12.08
CA ALA A 29 -5.36 6.97 12.65
C ALA A 29 -4.95 8.45 12.75
N ALA A 30 -3.65 8.76 12.72
CA ALA A 30 -3.11 10.10 12.84
C ALA A 30 -2.57 10.69 11.53
N LEU A 31 -2.55 9.92 10.44
CA LEU A 31 -2.13 10.38 9.12
C LEU A 31 -3.28 11.04 8.35
N ASP A 32 -2.94 11.95 7.43
CA ASP A 32 -3.90 12.63 6.57
C ASP A 32 -4.39 11.72 5.44
N THR A 33 -5.65 11.88 5.03
CA THR A 33 -6.21 11.20 3.86
C THR A 33 -5.61 11.74 2.55
N VAL A 34 -5.74 10.94 1.50
CA VAL A 34 -5.17 11.22 0.17
C VAL A 34 -6.32 11.36 -0.83
N HIS A 35 -6.19 12.27 -1.78
CA HIS A 35 -7.02 12.27 -3.00
C HIS A 35 -6.33 11.48 -4.12
N SER A 36 -7.11 10.71 -4.87
CA SER A 36 -6.61 9.83 -5.93
C SER A 36 -5.68 10.53 -6.94
N GLU A 37 -5.95 11.79 -7.27
CA GLU A 37 -5.19 12.58 -8.23
C GLU A 37 -3.80 12.98 -7.70
N ASP A 38 -3.63 13.11 -6.38
CA ASP A 38 -2.38 13.57 -5.76
C ASP A 38 -1.30 12.47 -5.72
N MET A 39 -1.73 11.21 -5.82
CA MET A 39 -0.85 10.04 -5.76
C MET A 39 -0.45 9.47 -7.13
N LEU A 40 -0.82 10.13 -8.23
CA LEU A 40 -0.41 9.70 -9.56
C LEU A 40 1.13 9.67 -9.68
N GLY A 41 1.62 8.73 -10.50
CA GLY A 41 3.04 8.49 -10.73
C GLY A 41 3.52 7.10 -10.33
N ASN A 42 4.84 6.96 -10.27
CA ASN A 42 5.50 5.69 -10.01
C ASN A 42 5.95 5.63 -8.55
N TRP A 43 5.76 4.49 -7.92
CA TRP A 43 6.06 4.33 -6.50
C TRP A 43 6.79 3.02 -6.26
N ARG A 44 7.89 3.09 -5.51
CA ARG A 44 8.59 1.93 -4.96
C ARG A 44 7.85 1.43 -3.72
N GLY A 45 7.64 0.12 -3.64
CA GLY A 45 6.92 -0.51 -2.56
C GLY A 45 7.83 -1.26 -1.59
N ASP A 46 7.42 -1.28 -0.32
CA ASP A 46 7.99 -2.13 0.72
C ASP A 46 6.89 -2.53 1.72
N GLU A 47 7.08 -3.57 2.51
CA GLU A 47 6.06 -4.11 3.41
C GLU A 47 6.47 -4.13 4.88
N PHE A 48 5.49 -3.91 5.76
CA PHE A 48 5.67 -4.14 7.19
C PHE A 48 5.45 -5.62 7.49
N HIS A 49 6.41 -6.20 8.20
CA HIS A 49 6.37 -7.60 8.60
C HIS A 49 5.59 -7.72 9.91
N THR A 50 4.30 -8.06 9.80
CA THR A 50 3.38 -8.20 10.94
C THR A 50 3.04 -9.66 11.26
N GLY A 51 3.69 -10.60 10.58
CA GLY A 51 3.35 -12.02 10.62
C GLY A 51 2.17 -12.39 9.71
N HIS A 52 1.74 -11.47 8.83
CA HIS A 52 0.69 -11.74 7.85
C HIS A 52 1.15 -12.80 6.84
N LYS A 53 0.24 -13.67 6.40
CA LYS A 53 0.57 -14.84 5.54
C LYS A 53 1.18 -14.47 4.18
N MET A 54 0.98 -13.23 3.74
CA MET A 54 1.54 -12.71 2.48
C MET A 54 2.90 -12.04 2.65
N ASN A 55 3.38 -11.82 3.88
CA ASN A 55 4.71 -11.26 4.09
C ASN A 55 5.77 -12.16 3.43
N GLY A 56 6.70 -11.54 2.69
CA GLY A 56 7.76 -12.16 1.92
C GLY A 56 7.36 -12.53 0.48
N GLN A 57 6.07 -12.57 0.13
CA GLN A 57 5.65 -12.98 -1.22
C GLN A 57 5.96 -11.91 -2.28
N LEU A 58 5.79 -10.63 -1.94
CA LEU A 58 6.10 -9.52 -2.85
C LEU A 58 7.61 -9.40 -3.09
N ALA A 59 8.41 -9.54 -2.02
CA ALA A 59 9.87 -9.61 -2.14
C ALA A 59 10.33 -10.78 -3.02
N ALA A 60 9.75 -11.98 -2.83
CA ALA A 60 10.05 -13.14 -3.66
C ALA A 60 9.69 -12.92 -5.14
N ALA A 61 8.69 -12.10 -5.43
CA ALA A 61 8.30 -11.70 -6.77
C ALA A 61 9.13 -10.53 -7.35
N ARG A 62 10.22 -10.10 -6.68
CA ARG A 62 11.03 -8.92 -7.05
C ARG A 62 10.16 -7.68 -7.29
N TRP A 63 9.21 -7.47 -6.38
CA TRP A 63 8.28 -6.35 -6.46
C TRP A 63 9.02 -5.01 -6.45
N TYR A 64 8.78 -4.20 -7.46
CA TYR A 64 9.20 -2.81 -7.53
C TYR A 64 8.24 -1.94 -6.73
N GLY A 65 6.94 -2.10 -6.95
CA GLY A 65 5.92 -1.23 -6.38
C GLY A 65 4.67 -1.10 -7.24
N LYS A 66 4.15 0.12 -7.40
CA LYS A 66 2.89 0.42 -8.10
C LYS A 66 3.08 1.57 -9.07
N ILE A 67 2.35 1.55 -10.19
CA ILE A 67 2.30 2.66 -11.16
C ILE A 67 0.87 3.14 -11.29
N PHE A 68 0.63 4.41 -10.97
CA PHE A 68 -0.68 5.06 -11.07
C PHE A 68 -0.65 6.05 -12.25
N THR A 69 -0.93 5.56 -13.46
CA THR A 69 -0.95 6.38 -14.68
C THR A 69 -2.10 7.37 -14.66
N SER A 70 -3.28 6.91 -14.24
CA SER A 70 -4.46 7.75 -14.01
C SER A 70 -5.36 7.11 -12.95
N VAL A 71 -6.41 7.83 -12.54
CA VAL A 71 -7.42 7.26 -11.64
C VAL A 71 -8.13 6.02 -12.24
N ASN A 72 -8.12 5.86 -13.56
CA ASN A 72 -8.75 4.72 -14.25
C ASN A 72 -7.75 3.67 -14.75
N ASP A 73 -6.45 3.89 -14.57
CA ASP A 73 -5.40 3.03 -15.12
C ASP A 73 -4.24 2.92 -14.14
N VAL A 74 -4.19 1.78 -13.45
CA VAL A 74 -3.21 1.48 -12.41
C VAL A 74 -2.64 0.10 -12.64
N GLU A 75 -1.31 0.00 -12.54
CA GLU A 75 -0.57 -1.25 -12.48
C GLU A 75 -0.27 -1.57 -11.00
N PRO A 76 -1.05 -2.46 -10.37
CA PRO A 76 -1.07 -2.59 -8.91
C PRO A 76 0.10 -3.40 -8.33
N ILE A 77 0.74 -4.24 -9.17
CA ILE A 77 1.90 -5.07 -8.82
C ILE A 77 2.87 -5.01 -10.00
N VAL A 78 3.88 -4.14 -9.89
CA VAL A 78 4.96 -4.01 -10.88
C VAL A 78 6.20 -4.70 -10.32
N CYS A 79 6.85 -5.53 -11.13
CA CYS A 79 7.99 -6.36 -10.75
C CYS A 79 9.17 -6.15 -11.71
N TYR A 80 10.37 -6.51 -11.26
CA TYR A 80 11.53 -6.67 -12.13
C TYR A 80 11.57 -8.08 -12.74
N ASP A 81 11.79 -8.17 -14.04
CA ASP A 81 12.13 -9.43 -14.71
C ASP A 81 13.61 -9.83 -14.48
N ASP A 82 14.07 -10.88 -15.15
CA ASP A 82 15.46 -11.37 -15.05
C ASP A 82 16.49 -10.44 -15.70
N ASP A 83 16.06 -9.58 -16.63
CA ASP A 83 16.90 -8.57 -17.28
C ASP A 83 16.88 -7.22 -16.51
N GLY A 84 16.15 -7.16 -15.38
CA GLY A 84 16.00 -5.95 -14.56
C GLY A 84 15.05 -4.92 -15.15
N LYS A 85 14.18 -5.31 -16.09
CA LYS A 85 13.16 -4.45 -16.67
C LYS A 85 11.85 -4.57 -15.89
N LEU A 86 11.13 -3.45 -15.78
CA LEU A 86 9.82 -3.40 -15.14
C LEU A 86 8.74 -4.00 -16.03
N PHE A 87 7.85 -4.79 -15.44
CA PHE A 87 6.62 -5.25 -16.06
C PHE A 87 5.48 -5.31 -15.03
N SER A 88 4.24 -5.15 -15.50
CA SER A 88 3.04 -5.34 -14.69
C SER A 88 2.71 -6.82 -14.54
N ASN A 89 2.77 -7.32 -13.31
CA ASN A 89 2.58 -8.73 -13.00
C ASN A 89 1.09 -9.08 -12.86
N ASN A 90 0.44 -9.20 -14.02
CA ASN A 90 -0.99 -9.53 -14.13
C ASN A 90 -1.35 -10.93 -13.61
N GLU A 91 -0.39 -11.84 -13.46
CA GLU A 91 -0.64 -13.15 -12.85
C GLU A 91 -0.91 -13.01 -11.34
N LEU A 92 -0.17 -12.14 -10.66
CA LEU A 92 -0.37 -11.87 -9.24
C LEU A 92 -1.55 -10.93 -8.97
N SER A 93 -1.73 -9.90 -9.79
CA SER A 93 -2.80 -8.91 -9.58
C SER A 93 -4.15 -9.33 -10.18
N LEU A 94 -4.16 -10.31 -11.08
CA LEU A 94 -5.31 -10.69 -11.90
C LEU A 94 -5.87 -9.50 -12.72
N GLY A 95 -4.99 -8.62 -13.19
CA GLY A 95 -5.31 -7.47 -14.03
C GLY A 95 -4.87 -6.12 -13.43
N GLY A 96 -5.32 -5.04 -14.05
CA GLY A 96 -5.12 -3.69 -13.55
C GLY A 96 -5.99 -3.34 -12.34
N ALA A 97 -5.95 -2.06 -11.96
CA ALA A 97 -6.76 -1.51 -10.90
C ALA A 97 -7.25 -0.10 -11.25
N THR A 98 -8.13 0.44 -10.39
CA THR A 98 -8.66 1.81 -10.48
C THR A 98 -8.62 2.48 -9.11
N LEU A 99 -8.52 3.80 -9.07
CA LEU A 99 -8.55 4.59 -7.83
C LEU A 99 -9.94 5.16 -7.57
N TRP A 100 -10.37 5.05 -6.32
CA TRP A 100 -11.66 5.53 -5.83
C TRP A 100 -11.49 6.22 -4.48
N GLN A 101 -12.37 7.18 -4.18
CA GLN A 101 -12.52 7.67 -2.82
C GLN A 101 -13.46 6.73 -2.05
N ILE A 102 -12.92 5.93 -1.13
CA ILE A 102 -13.67 4.92 -0.37
C ILE A 102 -13.49 5.18 1.12
N GLU A 103 -14.58 5.01 1.89
CA GLU A 103 -14.53 5.08 3.36
C GLU A 103 -13.83 3.84 3.93
N PHE A 104 -12.82 4.06 4.77
CA PHE A 104 -12.16 3.03 5.55
C PHE A 104 -11.87 3.57 6.96
N ARG A 105 -12.37 2.86 7.98
CA ARG A 105 -12.24 3.23 9.40
C ARG A 105 -12.78 4.65 9.71
N GLY A 106 -13.90 5.03 9.08
CA GLY A 106 -14.58 6.30 9.34
C GLY A 106 -14.09 7.50 8.52
N GLU A 107 -13.08 7.31 7.66
CA GLU A 107 -12.53 8.38 6.81
C GLU A 107 -12.53 7.97 5.34
N VAL A 108 -12.85 8.92 4.46
CA VAL A 108 -12.77 8.71 3.01
C VAL A 108 -11.37 9.03 2.52
N THR A 109 -10.72 8.07 1.85
CA THR A 109 -9.37 8.23 1.32
C THR A 109 -9.19 7.50 -0.02
N ALA A 110 -8.18 7.90 -0.78
CA ALA A 110 -7.79 7.23 -2.01
C ALA A 110 -7.57 5.74 -1.75
N THR A 111 -8.25 4.93 -2.55
CA THR A 111 -8.26 3.49 -2.43
C THR A 111 -8.12 2.88 -3.81
N MET A 112 -7.13 2.02 -3.98
CA MET A 112 -6.98 1.25 -5.21
C MET A 112 -7.84 -0.01 -5.12
N VAL A 113 -8.71 -0.19 -6.11
CA VAL A 113 -9.62 -1.33 -6.28
C VAL A 113 -9.08 -2.21 -7.39
N TYR A 114 -8.74 -3.46 -7.06
CA TYR A 114 -8.26 -4.43 -8.05
C TYR A 114 -9.41 -4.86 -8.96
N ASN A 115 -9.17 -4.95 -10.27
CA ASN A 115 -10.21 -5.34 -11.23
C ASN A 115 -10.52 -6.85 -11.14
N GLY A 116 -9.51 -7.69 -10.91
CA GLY A 116 -9.66 -9.15 -10.92
C GLY A 116 -9.81 -9.80 -9.55
N GLN A 117 -9.75 -9.04 -8.47
CA GLN A 117 -9.77 -9.57 -7.10
C GLN A 117 -10.57 -8.67 -6.15
N PRO A 118 -11.29 -9.23 -5.17
CA PRO A 118 -11.99 -8.45 -4.15
C PRO A 118 -11.02 -7.92 -3.09
N ILE A 119 -10.05 -7.12 -3.53
CA ILE A 119 -8.96 -6.52 -2.74
C ILE A 119 -9.00 -5.00 -2.91
N PHE A 120 -8.74 -4.31 -1.81
CA PHE A 120 -8.70 -2.86 -1.69
C PHE A 120 -7.40 -2.45 -1.00
N ASP A 121 -6.65 -1.54 -1.60
CA ASP A 121 -5.48 -0.92 -0.97
C ASP A 121 -5.86 0.51 -0.59
N HIS A 122 -6.02 0.79 0.71
CA HIS A 122 -6.33 2.12 1.22
C HIS A 122 -5.04 2.91 1.50
N PHE A 123 -4.99 4.19 1.15
CA PHE A 123 -3.78 5.00 1.32
C PHE A 123 -3.95 6.19 2.26
N LYS A 124 -2.89 6.57 2.95
CA LYS A 124 -2.76 7.83 3.69
C LYS A 124 -1.36 8.43 3.52
N TRP A 125 -1.26 9.75 3.58
CA TRP A 125 0.02 10.46 3.48
C TRP A 125 0.83 10.27 4.75
N VAL A 126 2.03 9.70 4.62
CA VAL A 126 3.06 9.80 5.66
C VAL A 126 3.75 11.15 5.52
N ASP A 127 4.22 11.49 4.31
CA ASP A 127 4.80 12.79 3.98
C ASP A 127 4.57 13.13 2.51
N ALA A 128 5.32 14.08 1.92
CA ALA A 128 5.11 14.53 0.53
C ALA A 128 5.45 13.45 -0.53
N ASP A 129 6.29 12.49 -0.17
CA ASP A 129 6.82 11.46 -1.08
C ASP A 129 6.58 10.04 -0.56
N THR A 130 5.89 9.87 0.57
CA THR A 130 5.65 8.57 1.21
C THR A 130 4.18 8.38 1.55
N LEU A 131 3.63 7.24 1.13
CA LEU A 131 2.29 6.78 1.51
C LEU A 131 2.39 5.56 2.41
N MET A 132 1.47 5.48 3.36
CA MET A 132 1.15 4.25 4.07
C MET A 132 -0.03 3.57 3.38
N GLY A 133 0.05 2.25 3.20
CA GLY A 133 -0.99 1.43 2.60
C GLY A 133 -1.52 0.37 3.56
N ILE A 134 -2.83 0.16 3.58
CA ILE A 134 -3.48 -0.97 4.25
C ILE A 134 -4.26 -1.75 3.21
N MET A 135 -3.84 -2.99 2.95
CA MET A 135 -4.56 -3.92 2.10
C MET A 135 -5.67 -4.60 2.89
N ASN A 136 -6.87 -4.49 2.34
CA ASN A 136 -8.11 -5.07 2.81
C ASN A 136 -8.72 -5.95 1.71
N GLY A 137 -9.67 -6.80 2.06
CA GLY A 137 -10.31 -7.72 1.14
C GLY A 137 -11.13 -8.75 1.90
N LYS A 138 -11.90 -9.58 1.18
CA LYS A 138 -12.78 -10.58 1.81
C LYS A 138 -12.02 -11.45 2.83
N ARG A 139 -10.82 -11.94 2.48
CA ARG A 139 -10.00 -12.80 3.34
C ARG A 139 -9.45 -12.06 4.57
N GLN A 140 -9.02 -10.82 4.38
CA GLN A 140 -8.47 -9.98 5.45
C GLN A 140 -9.55 -9.64 6.49
N ARG A 141 -10.78 -9.31 6.04
CA ARG A 141 -11.91 -9.06 6.95
C ARG A 141 -12.33 -10.30 7.74
N GLU A 142 -12.27 -11.49 7.14
CA GLU A 142 -12.62 -12.74 7.83
C GLU A 142 -11.61 -13.12 8.93
N SER A 143 -10.35 -12.70 8.80
CA SER A 143 -9.27 -13.04 9.73
C SER A 143 -8.85 -11.89 10.65
N ASP A 144 -9.44 -10.71 10.47
CA ASP A 144 -9.02 -9.43 11.08
C ASP A 144 -7.51 -9.18 10.99
N SER A 145 -6.93 -9.62 9.87
CA SER A 145 -5.50 -9.57 9.61
C SER A 145 -5.27 -8.81 8.31
N TYR A 146 -4.89 -7.54 8.43
CA TYR A 146 -4.56 -6.68 7.30
C TYR A 146 -3.07 -6.81 6.94
N LEU A 147 -2.75 -6.57 5.67
CA LEU A 147 -1.36 -6.39 5.24
C LEU A 147 -1.08 -4.88 5.22
N TYR A 148 0.05 -4.50 5.79
CA TYR A 148 0.49 -3.12 5.86
C TYR A 148 1.74 -2.95 5.00
N PHE A 149 1.78 -1.89 4.22
CA PHE A 149 2.87 -1.61 3.31
C PHE A 149 3.11 -0.11 3.20
N LEU A 150 4.16 0.25 2.50
CA LEU A 150 4.48 1.63 2.18
C LEU A 150 4.81 1.79 0.70
N LEU A 151 4.62 3.01 0.23
CA LEU A 151 4.99 3.42 -1.12
C LEU A 151 5.82 4.70 -1.04
N GLU A 152 6.99 4.69 -1.66
CA GLU A 152 7.86 5.86 -1.81
C GLU A 152 7.88 6.31 -3.26
N ARG A 153 7.70 7.60 -3.50
CA ARG A 153 7.65 8.17 -4.84
C ARG A 153 8.99 7.92 -5.55
N ASP A 154 8.93 7.37 -6.76
CA ASP A 154 10.09 7.26 -7.63
C ASP A 154 10.22 8.52 -8.49
N ARG A 155 11.40 9.14 -8.46
CA ARG A 155 11.70 10.43 -9.08
C ARG A 155 12.60 10.25 -10.30
#